data_AF-A0A9X1A8Y9-F1
#
_entry.id   AF-A0A9X1A8Y9-F1
#
_cell.length_a   1.000
_cell.length_b   1.000
_cell.length_c   1.000
_cell.angle_alpha   90.00
_cell.angle_beta   90.00
_cell.angle_gamma   90.00
#
_symmetry.space_group_name_H-M   'P 1'
#
loop_
_entity.id
_entity.type
_entity.pdbx_description
1 polymer ?
#
loop_
_entity_poly.entity_id
_entity_poly.type
_entity_poly.pdbx_seq_one_letter_code
_entity_poly.pdbx_strand_id
1 'polypeptide(L)'
;MNMEVSLVAKANERRQAVRALFEGGAVDVGLLSVASGYAVASIERRILREGWVSSVGEDIDDRLARLADSLVGQVETLRLENEGGFDKGQVDMVGSIVRTVEKISELMRGGDRAKVSQTNRDAEMADVLARIDRRIIELAQDYARVLGAGEADRA
;
A
#
# COMPACT_ATOMS: atom_id res chain seq x y z
N MET A 1 -36.77 25.52 2.98
CA MET A 1 -36.32 24.75 1.80
C MET A 1 -34.79 24.59 1.72
N ASN A 2 -33.96 25.61 1.97
CA ASN A 2 -32.48 25.47 1.84
C ASN A 2 -31.81 24.59 2.93
N MET A 3 -32.40 24.49 4.11
CA MET A 3 -31.81 23.73 5.23
C MET A 3 -31.99 22.21 5.08
N GLU A 4 -33.12 21.77 4.52
CA GLU A 4 -33.42 20.35 4.26
C GLU A 4 -32.54 19.78 3.15
N VAL A 5 -32.30 20.56 2.09
CA VAL A 5 -31.39 20.18 0.99
C VAL A 5 -29.95 20.01 1.49
N SER A 6 -29.51 20.84 2.44
CA SER A 6 -28.17 20.75 3.04
C SER A 6 -28.00 19.51 3.92
N LEU A 7 -29.04 19.09 4.65
CA LEU A 7 -29.01 17.90 5.50
C LEU A 7 -28.98 16.61 4.68
N VAL A 8 -29.77 16.55 3.59
CA VAL A 8 -29.78 15.40 2.67
C VAL A 8 -28.44 15.25 1.95
N ALA A 9 -27.82 16.37 1.53
CA ALA A 9 -26.49 16.36 0.92
C ALA A 9 -25.42 15.78 1.86
N LYS A 10 -25.35 16.26 3.11
CA LYS A 10 -24.42 15.76 4.13
C LYS A 10 -24.65 14.28 4.46
N ALA A 11 -25.91 13.84 4.49
CA ALA A 11 -26.23 12.43 4.71
C ALA A 11 -25.75 11.53 3.55
N ASN A 12 -25.79 12.03 2.32
CA ASN A 12 -25.29 11.31 1.15
C ASN A 12 -23.76 11.23 1.14
N GLU A 13 -23.07 12.33 1.43
CA GLU A 13 -21.61 12.39 1.58
C GLU A 13 -21.12 11.40 2.64
N ARG A 14 -21.81 11.34 3.80
CA ARG A 14 -21.49 10.37 4.86
C ARG A 14 -21.65 8.93 4.39
N ARG A 15 -22.71 8.59 3.66
CA ARG A 15 -22.92 7.24 3.11
C ARG A 15 -21.84 6.87 2.10
N GLN A 16 -21.45 7.80 1.24
CA GLN A 16 -20.36 7.59 0.29
C GLN A 16 -19.03 7.38 1.00
N ALA A 17 -18.74 8.16 2.05
CA ALA A 17 -17.53 8.00 2.84
C ALA A 17 -17.47 6.64 3.55
N VAL A 18 -18.57 6.21 4.18
CA VAL A 18 -18.64 4.88 4.82
C VAL A 18 -18.46 3.76 3.79
N ARG A 19 -19.05 3.91 2.60
CA ARG A 19 -18.89 2.94 1.51
C ARG A 19 -17.44 2.87 1.03
N ALA A 20 -16.78 4.01 0.82
CA ALA A 20 -15.39 4.08 0.41
C ALA A 20 -14.46 3.41 1.44
N LEU A 21 -14.72 3.59 2.75
CA LEU A 21 -13.99 2.90 3.81
C LEU A 21 -14.21 1.38 3.78
N PHE A 22 -15.43 0.92 3.52
CA PHE A 22 -15.75 -0.50 3.43
C PHE A 22 -15.12 -1.18 2.20
N GLU A 23 -15.08 -0.47 1.07
CA GLU A 23 -14.52 -0.96 -0.20
C GLU A 23 -12.98 -0.91 -0.23
N GLY A 24 -12.32 -0.51 0.87
CA GLY A 24 -10.87 -0.45 0.96
C GLY A 24 -10.25 0.77 0.28
N GLY A 25 -11.02 1.84 0.09
CA GLY A 25 -10.50 3.13 -0.38
C GLY A 25 -9.43 3.69 0.56
N ALA A 26 -8.59 4.56 0.02
CA ALA A 26 -7.54 5.23 0.79
C ALA A 26 -8.15 5.97 1.99
N VAL A 27 -7.79 5.54 3.21
CA VAL A 27 -8.24 6.14 4.46
C VAL A 27 -7.42 7.40 4.76
N ASP A 28 -7.99 8.56 4.45
CA ASP A 28 -7.45 9.85 4.88
C ASP A 28 -8.28 10.49 6.01
N VAL A 29 -7.73 11.52 6.65
CA VAL A 29 -8.37 12.22 7.78
C VAL A 29 -9.66 12.94 7.35
N GLY A 30 -9.73 13.40 6.10
CA GLY A 30 -10.91 14.04 5.53
C GLY A 30 -12.08 13.06 5.37
N LEU A 31 -11.79 11.86 4.87
CA LEU A 31 -12.75 10.77 4.71
C LEU A 31 -13.27 10.29 6.07
N LEU A 32 -12.38 10.18 7.07
CA LEU A 32 -12.76 9.88 8.45
C LEU A 32 -13.64 10.99 9.05
N SER A 33 -13.36 12.26 8.73
CA SER A 33 -14.18 13.40 9.15
C SER A 33 -15.60 13.31 8.60
N VAL A 34 -15.74 13.05 7.29
CA VAL A 34 -17.05 12.91 6.65
C VAL A 34 -17.81 11.67 7.15
N ALA A 35 -17.14 10.53 7.31
CA ALA A 35 -17.76 9.28 7.75
C ALA A 35 -18.21 9.34 9.23
N SER A 36 -17.41 9.95 10.10
CA SER A 36 -17.68 10.03 11.53
C SER A 36 -18.57 11.21 11.91
N GLY A 37 -18.53 12.30 11.14
CA GLY A 37 -19.15 13.58 11.46
C GLY A 37 -18.33 14.44 12.43
N TYR A 38 -17.10 14.03 12.79
CA TYR A 38 -16.19 14.85 13.59
C TYR A 38 -15.42 15.83 12.71
N ALA A 39 -15.06 16.99 13.26
CA ALA A 39 -14.15 17.91 12.59
C ALA A 39 -12.75 17.28 12.39
N VAL A 40 -12.11 17.57 11.26
CA VAL A 40 -10.74 17.12 10.92
C VAL A 40 -9.77 17.35 12.07
N ALA A 41 -9.73 18.57 12.63
CA ALA A 41 -8.86 18.92 13.75
C ALA A 41 -9.10 18.11 15.04
N SER A 42 -10.30 17.53 15.21
CA SER A 42 -10.60 16.63 16.34
C SER A 42 -10.04 15.23 16.10
N ILE A 43 -10.04 14.78 14.84
CA ILE A 43 -9.48 13.49 14.45
C ILE A 43 -7.95 13.56 14.50
N GLU A 44 -7.33 14.62 13.99
CA GLU A 44 -5.87 14.83 14.08
C GLU A 44 -5.37 14.82 15.53
N ARG A 45 -6.10 15.50 16.43
CA ARG A 45 -5.79 15.47 17.86
C ARG A 45 -5.90 14.08 18.47
N ARG A 46 -6.86 13.26 18.02
CA ARG A 46 -6.98 11.86 18.46
C ARG A 46 -5.86 11.00 17.90
N ILE A 47 -5.54 11.14 16.61
CA ILE A 47 -4.42 10.44 15.97
C ILE A 47 -3.13 10.69 16.76
N LEU A 48 -2.84 11.95 17.09
CA LEU A 48 -1.64 12.31 17.85
C LEU A 48 -1.65 11.74 19.28
N ARG A 49 -2.79 11.85 19.97
CA ARG A 49 -2.92 11.41 21.38
C ARG A 49 -2.87 9.90 21.54
N GLU A 50 -3.54 9.20 20.64
CA GLU A 50 -3.77 7.76 20.71
C GLU A 50 -2.78 6.98 19.82
N GLY A 51 -1.88 7.68 19.13
CA GLY A 51 -0.83 7.07 18.31
C GLY A 51 -1.40 6.27 17.14
N TRP A 52 -2.49 6.74 16.52
CA TRP A 52 -3.04 6.02 15.37
C TRP A 52 -2.06 6.09 14.21
N VAL A 53 -1.84 4.97 13.54
CA VAL A 53 -0.94 4.92 12.39
C VAL A 53 -1.73 4.47 11.16
N SER A 54 -1.54 5.20 10.05
CA SER A 54 -2.13 4.86 8.76
C SER A 54 -1.37 3.71 8.11
N SER A 55 -2.10 2.77 7.52
CA SER A 55 -1.54 1.70 6.67
C SER A 55 -1.85 1.92 5.19
N VAL A 56 -2.32 3.11 4.82
CA VAL A 56 -2.74 3.40 3.44
C VAL A 56 -1.51 3.59 2.57
N GLY A 57 -1.39 2.76 1.54
CA GLY A 57 -0.27 2.77 0.60
C GLY A 57 0.98 2.03 1.10
N GLU A 58 0.91 1.37 2.26
CA GLU A 58 2.01 0.53 2.71
C GLU A 58 1.97 -0.84 2.06
N ASP A 59 3.17 -1.26 1.65
CA ASP A 59 3.39 -2.63 1.23
C ASP A 59 3.15 -3.57 2.43
N ILE A 60 2.77 -4.81 2.13
CA ILE A 60 2.57 -5.83 3.16
C ILE A 60 3.85 -6.03 3.99
N ASP A 61 5.01 -5.81 3.37
CA ASP A 61 6.32 -5.88 4.03
C ASP A 61 6.52 -4.73 5.03
N ASP A 62 6.10 -3.50 4.71
CA ASP A 62 6.17 -2.36 5.63
C ASP A 62 5.23 -2.59 6.84
N ARG A 63 4.05 -3.14 6.56
CA ARG A 63 3.08 -3.49 7.61
C ARG A 63 3.61 -4.59 8.53
N LEU A 64 4.29 -5.58 7.96
CA LEU A 64 4.92 -6.68 8.71
C LEU A 64 6.09 -6.17 9.56
N ALA A 65 6.93 -5.28 9.01
CA ALA A 65 8.02 -4.64 9.75
C ALA A 65 7.51 -3.87 10.98
N ARG A 66 6.47 -3.04 10.81
CA ARG A 66 5.89 -2.29 11.93
C ARG A 66 5.27 -3.18 13.00
N LEU A 67 4.67 -4.30 12.59
CA LEU A 67 4.12 -5.27 13.55
C LEU A 67 5.24 -5.95 14.35
N ALA A 68 6.36 -6.27 13.71
CA ALA A 68 7.55 -6.78 14.40
C ALA A 68 8.10 -5.75 15.39
N ASP A 69 8.24 -4.48 14.99
CA ASP A 69 8.70 -3.40 15.87
C ASP A 69 7.78 -3.20 17.09
N SER A 70 6.46 -3.24 16.88
CA SER A 70 5.48 -3.14 17.97
C SER A 70 5.59 -4.30 18.96
N LEU A 71 5.79 -5.52 18.45
CA LEU A 71 5.97 -6.71 19.27
C LEU A 71 7.28 -6.65 20.08
N VAL A 72 8.36 -6.16 19.50
CA VAL A 72 9.63 -5.92 20.22
C VAL A 72 9.42 -4.87 21.32
N GLY A 73 8.74 -3.76 21.03
CA GLY A 73 8.42 -2.73 22.01
C GLY A 73 7.58 -3.25 23.20
N GLN A 74 6.67 -4.21 22.96
CA GLN A 74 5.93 -4.87 24.04
C GLN A 74 6.85 -5.67 24.97
N VAL A 75 7.83 -6.39 24.42
CA VAL A 75 8.82 -7.14 25.22
C VAL A 75 9.72 -6.19 26.02
N GLU A 76 10.14 -5.08 25.43
CA GLU A 76 10.95 -4.07 26.12
C GLU A 76 10.19 -3.39 27.25
N THR A 77 8.90 -3.09 27.03
CA THR A 77 8.02 -2.53 28.08
C THR A 77 7.84 -3.53 29.22
N LEU A 78 7.56 -4.80 28.91
CA LEU A 78 7.46 -5.87 29.92
C LEU A 78 8.75 -6.04 30.72
N ARG A 79 9.91 -5.85 30.09
CA ARG A 79 11.22 -5.91 30.76
C ARG A 79 11.43 -4.73 31.73
N LEU A 80 11.03 -3.52 31.33
CA LEU A 80 11.12 -2.32 32.17
C LEU A 80 10.15 -2.39 33.37
N GLU A 81 8.97 -2.98 33.17
CA GLU A 81 7.97 -3.15 34.23
C GLU A 81 8.31 -4.27 35.24
N ASN A 82 9.16 -5.24 34.84
CA ASN A 82 9.54 -6.39 35.66
C ASN A 82 11.03 -6.42 36.02
N GLU A 83 11.55 -5.34 36.64
CA GLU A 83 12.93 -5.29 37.17
C GLU A 83 13.23 -6.40 38.20
N GLY A 84 12.19 -7.03 38.77
CA GLY A 84 12.28 -8.14 39.73
C GLY A 84 12.30 -9.55 39.13
N GLY A 85 12.25 -9.69 37.80
CA GLY A 85 12.22 -10.97 37.10
C GLY A 85 10.84 -11.33 36.54
N PHE A 86 10.83 -12.20 35.53
CA PHE A 86 9.61 -12.61 34.84
C PHE A 86 8.91 -13.78 35.54
N ASP A 87 7.59 -13.72 35.64
CA ASP A 87 6.79 -14.90 35.97
C ASP A 87 6.72 -15.88 34.76
N LYS A 88 6.29 -17.12 35.03
CA LYS A 88 6.23 -18.15 34.00
C LYS A 88 5.33 -17.78 32.81
N GLY A 89 4.22 -17.09 33.05
CA GLY A 89 3.31 -16.65 31.98
C GLY A 89 3.92 -15.56 31.11
N GLN A 90 4.68 -14.65 31.71
CA GLN A 90 5.43 -13.62 31.00
C GLN A 90 6.56 -14.23 30.16
N VAL A 91 7.27 -15.23 30.67
CA VAL A 91 8.29 -15.96 29.88
C VAL A 91 7.68 -16.66 28.67
N ASP A 92 6.54 -17.34 28.85
CA ASP A 92 5.83 -18.01 27.75
C ASP A 92 5.32 -17.01 26.70
N MET A 93 4.85 -15.84 27.16
CA MET A 93 4.42 -14.73 26.28
C MET A 93 5.58 -14.17 25.46
N VAL A 94 6.71 -13.86 26.09
CA VAL A 94 7.93 -13.39 25.40
C VAL A 94 8.40 -14.45 24.39
N GLY A 95 8.38 -15.73 24.76
CA GLY A 95 8.72 -16.82 23.83
C GLY A 95 7.76 -16.96 22.65
N SER A 96 6.47 -16.61 22.82
CA SER A 96 5.50 -16.54 21.72
C SER A 96 5.76 -15.34 20.81
N ILE A 97 6.09 -14.19 21.39
CA ILE A 97 6.42 -12.97 20.65
C ILE A 97 7.64 -13.18 19.77
N VAL A 98 8.74 -13.71 20.32
CA VAL A 98 9.98 -13.99 19.58
C VAL A 98 9.73 -14.90 18.37
N ARG A 99 9.01 -16.00 18.56
CA ARG A 99 8.65 -16.92 17.46
C ARG A 99 7.82 -16.24 16.37
N THR A 100 6.95 -15.32 16.76
CA THR A 100 6.10 -14.58 15.81
C THR A 100 6.93 -13.58 15.00
N VAL A 101 7.88 -12.87 15.64
CA VAL A 101 8.83 -11.98 14.95
C VAL A 101 9.73 -12.76 13.99
N GLU A 102 10.21 -13.94 14.40
CA GLU A 102 10.98 -14.83 13.52
C GLU A 102 10.17 -15.26 12.29
N LYS A 103 8.90 -15.60 12.47
CA LYS A 103 8.02 -16.00 11.37
C LYS A 103 7.73 -14.85 10.40
N ILE A 104 7.54 -13.64 10.94
CA ILE A 104 7.38 -12.42 10.13
C ILE A 104 8.64 -12.16 9.30
N SER A 105 9.80 -12.27 9.91
CA SER A 105 11.09 -12.09 9.23
C SER A 105 11.31 -13.11 8.11
N GLU A 106 10.87 -14.35 8.32
CA GLU A 106 10.89 -15.40 7.28
C GLU A 106 9.97 -15.06 6.09
N LEU A 107 8.77 -14.55 6.36
CA LEU A 107 7.79 -14.16 5.33
C LEU A 107 8.28 -12.97 4.50
N MET A 108 8.82 -11.93 5.14
CA MET A 108 9.38 -10.75 4.47
C MET A 108 10.53 -11.14 3.52
N ARG A 109 11.39 -12.06 3.95
CA ARG A 109 12.50 -12.58 3.12
C ARG A 109 12.02 -13.37 1.89
N GLY A 110 10.82 -13.93 1.93
CA GLY A 110 10.15 -14.55 0.79
C GLY A 110 9.62 -13.54 -0.22
N GLY A 111 9.07 -12.42 0.27
CA GLY A 111 8.56 -11.30 -0.54
C GLY A 111 9.65 -10.63 -1.37
N ASP A 112 10.82 -10.34 -0.77
CA ASP A 112 11.96 -9.74 -1.47
C ASP A 112 12.44 -10.57 -2.67
N ARG A 113 12.50 -11.90 -2.51
CA ARG A 113 12.88 -12.81 -3.62
C ARG A 113 11.86 -12.79 -4.75
N ALA A 114 10.57 -12.71 -4.43
CA ALA A 114 9.51 -12.64 -5.43
C ALA A 114 9.56 -11.30 -6.19
N LYS A 115 9.73 -10.17 -5.50
CA LYS A 115 9.85 -8.83 -6.09
C LYS A 115 11.05 -8.70 -7.03
N VAL A 116 12.24 -9.14 -6.60
CA VAL A 116 13.44 -9.15 -7.47
C VAL A 116 13.21 -10.00 -8.72
N SER A 117 12.53 -11.15 -8.58
CA SER A 117 12.21 -12.00 -9.73
C SER A 117 11.21 -11.37 -10.70
N GLN A 118 10.32 -10.50 -10.21
CA GLN A 118 9.33 -9.79 -11.02
C GLN A 118 9.99 -8.61 -11.76
N THR A 119 10.79 -7.80 -11.06
CA THR A 119 11.54 -6.70 -11.69
C THR A 119 12.45 -7.20 -12.82
N ASN A 120 13.11 -8.35 -12.63
CA ASN A 120 13.93 -8.94 -13.68
C ASN A 120 13.11 -9.37 -14.91
N ARG A 121 11.91 -9.95 -14.69
CA ARG A 121 11.01 -10.33 -15.80
C ARG A 121 10.45 -9.10 -16.51
N ASP A 122 10.12 -8.05 -15.78
CA ASP A 122 9.60 -6.81 -16.36
C ASP A 122 10.67 -6.10 -17.19
N ALA A 123 11.93 -6.11 -16.74
CA ALA A 123 13.07 -5.61 -17.52
C ALA A 123 13.31 -6.41 -18.81
N GLU A 124 13.22 -7.74 -18.74
CA GLU A 124 13.34 -8.62 -19.92
C GLU A 124 12.18 -8.38 -20.90
N MET A 125 10.95 -8.25 -20.39
CA MET A 125 9.77 -7.92 -21.19
C MET A 125 9.92 -6.56 -21.89
N ALA A 126 10.42 -5.55 -21.18
CA ALA A 126 10.65 -4.22 -21.76
C ALA A 126 11.67 -4.27 -22.91
N ASP A 127 12.74 -5.05 -22.78
CA ASP A 127 13.73 -5.23 -23.85
C ASP A 127 13.13 -5.94 -25.08
N VAL A 128 12.31 -6.98 -24.85
CA VAL A 128 11.59 -7.67 -25.92
C VAL A 128 10.65 -6.70 -26.65
N LEU A 129 9.88 -5.90 -25.91
CA LEU A 129 8.96 -4.91 -26.49
C LEU A 129 9.73 -3.84 -27.29
N ALA A 130 10.88 -3.37 -26.79
CA ALA A 130 11.72 -2.40 -27.50
C ALA A 130 12.28 -2.97 -28.83
N ARG A 131 12.62 -4.27 -28.86
CA ARG A 131 13.04 -4.94 -30.09
C ARG A 131 11.89 -5.07 -31.10
N ILE A 132 10.69 -5.37 -30.64
CA ILE A 132 9.50 -5.43 -31.49
C ILE A 132 9.20 -4.06 -32.08
N ASP A 133 9.20 -3.01 -31.27
CA ASP A 133 8.93 -1.63 -31.71
C ASP A 133 9.91 -1.19 -32.79
N ARG A 134 11.21 -1.42 -32.58
CA ARG A 134 12.26 -1.14 -33.59
C ARG A 134 11.97 -1.87 -34.91
N ARG A 135 11.56 -3.13 -34.84
CA ARG A 135 11.25 -3.91 -36.04
C ARG A 135 9.99 -3.42 -36.76
N ILE A 136 8.99 -2.97 -36.01
CA ILE A 136 7.78 -2.35 -36.59
C ILE A 136 8.16 -1.09 -37.36
N ILE A 137 9.00 -0.24 -36.78
CA ILE A 137 9.47 1.00 -37.42
C ILE A 137 10.24 0.69 -38.72
N GLU A 138 11.18 -0.26 -38.68
CA GLU A 138 11.93 -0.71 -39.87
C GLU A 138 11.00 -1.18 -40.99
N LEU A 139 10.05 -2.07 -40.66
CA LEU A 139 9.10 -2.60 -41.64
C LEU A 139 8.21 -1.50 -42.22
N ALA A 140 7.76 -0.54 -41.40
CA ALA A 140 6.96 0.58 -41.86
C ALA A 140 7.75 1.48 -42.83
N GLN A 141 9.04 1.73 -42.54
CA GLN A 141 9.92 2.50 -43.43
C GLN A 141 10.16 1.80 -44.76
N ASP A 142 10.40 0.48 -44.73
CA ASP A 142 10.58 -0.31 -45.95
C ASP A 142 9.30 -0.34 -46.80
N TYR A 143 8.13 -0.51 -46.17
CA TYR A 143 6.83 -0.42 -46.87
C TYR A 143 6.60 0.96 -47.49
N ALA A 144 6.90 2.04 -46.76
CA ALA A 144 6.77 3.40 -47.29
C ALA A 144 7.71 3.65 -48.48
N ARG A 145 8.94 3.11 -48.43
CA ARG A 145 9.89 3.21 -49.55
C ARG A 145 9.39 2.48 -50.80
N VAL A 146 8.84 1.28 -50.64
CA VAL A 146 8.27 0.50 -51.76
C VAL A 146 7.06 1.21 -52.38
N LEU A 147 6.17 1.76 -51.55
CA LEU A 147 5.01 2.51 -52.03
C LEU A 147 5.42 3.79 -52.78
N GLY A 148 6.36 4.56 -52.24
CA GLY A 148 6.85 5.80 -52.88
C GLY A 148 7.61 5.55 -54.18
N ALA A 149 8.33 4.43 -54.30
CA ALA A 149 9.02 4.06 -55.54
C ALA A 149 8.05 3.61 -56.64
N GLY A 150 6.94 2.94 -56.29
CA GLY A 150 5.92 2.53 -57.25
C GLY A 150 5.04 3.68 -57.78
N GLU A 151 5.02 4.81 -57.07
CA GLU A 151 4.27 6.01 -57.46
C GLU A 151 5.09 6.95 -58.37
N ALA A 152 6.42 6.96 -58.22
CA ALA A 152 7.33 7.70 -59.08
C ALA A 152 7.55 7.06 -60.47
N ASP A 153 7.32 5.75 -60.61
CA ASP A 153 7.47 5.02 -61.90
C ASP A 153 6.19 5.07 -62.77
N ARG A 154 5.12 5.69 -62.26
CA ARG A 154 3.83 5.89 -62.97
C ARG A 154 3.49 7.35 -63.29
N ALA A 155 4.36 8.29 -62.92
CA ALA A 155 4.25 9.71 -63.23
C ALA A 155 5.17 10.08 -64.41
#